data_AF-A0A0G0MLN5-F1
#
_entry.id   AF-A0A0G0MLN5-F1
#
_cell.length_a   1.000
_cell.length_b   1.000
_cell.length_c   1.000
_cell.angle_alpha   90.00
_cell.angle_beta   90.00
_cell.angle_gamma   90.00
#
_symmetry.space_group_name_H-M   'P 1'
#
loop_
_entity.id
_entity.type
_entity.pdbx_description
1 polymer ?
#
loop_
_entity_poly.entity_id
_entity_poly.type
_entity_poly.pdbx_seq_one_letter_code
_entity_poly.pdbx_strand_id
1 'polypeptide(L)'
;MNSNLAFNIGDVFFGRLGGGGFLTEITDLGQLVSIIASNAIVVAGVILLFLFIFAGFQMITGAGNPQKQQQAMQIMTAGIIGFILVVAAFLIVRFIEATLGITILG
;
A
#
# COMPACT_ATOMS: atom_id res chain seq x y z
N MET A 1 18.89 -29.47 0.66
CA MET A 1 18.87 -28.07 0.19
C MET A 1 17.40 -27.73 -0.01
N ASN A 2 16.81 -27.03 0.96
CA ASN A 2 15.36 -26.89 1.09
C ASN A 2 14.95 -25.59 0.40
N SER A 3 14.23 -25.68 -0.71
CA SER A 3 13.80 -24.55 -1.54
C SER A 3 12.66 -23.69 -0.92
N ASN A 4 12.43 -23.79 0.39
CA ASN A 4 11.36 -23.07 1.12
C ASN A 4 11.76 -21.65 1.59
N LEU A 5 12.79 -21.04 1.00
CA LEU A 5 13.28 -19.70 1.37
C LEU A 5 13.21 -18.70 0.21
N ALA A 6 12.62 -19.08 -0.93
CA ALA A 6 12.39 -18.15 -2.01
C ALA A 6 11.23 -17.20 -1.63
N PHE A 7 11.57 -15.95 -1.31
CA PHE A 7 10.61 -14.86 -1.17
C PHE A 7 9.94 -14.62 -2.52
N ASN A 8 8.79 -15.26 -2.73
CA ASN A 8 8.06 -15.17 -3.99
C ASN A 8 7.20 -13.89 -3.97
N ILE A 9 7.79 -12.81 -4.48
CA ILE A 9 7.12 -11.52 -4.65
C ILE A 9 5.82 -11.70 -5.45
N GLY A 10 5.79 -12.64 -6.40
CA GLY A 10 4.62 -12.96 -7.20
C GLY A 10 3.43 -13.42 -6.35
N ASP A 11 3.64 -14.43 -5.51
CA ASP A 11 2.59 -15.01 -4.67
C ASP A 11 2.19 -14.05 -3.53
N VAL A 12 3.15 -13.32 -2.96
CA VAL A 12 2.90 -12.35 -1.87
C VAL A 12 2.10 -11.14 -2.36
N PHE A 13 2.38 -10.64 -3.57
CA PHE A 13 1.71 -9.44 -4.12
C PHE A 13 0.47 -9.79 -4.94
N PHE A 14 0.51 -10.80 -5.80
CA PHE A 14 -0.59 -11.13 -6.72
C PHE A 14 -1.49 -12.27 -6.22
N GLY A 15 -0.99 -13.16 -5.35
CA GLY A 15 -1.78 -14.24 -4.75
C GLY A 15 -2.90 -13.73 -3.83
N ARG A 16 -2.71 -12.58 -3.18
CA ARG A 16 -3.75 -11.89 -2.37
C ARG A 16 -4.77 -11.11 -3.20
N LEU A 17 -4.45 -10.78 -4.46
CA LEU A 17 -5.29 -9.96 -5.35
C LEU A 17 -6.16 -10.80 -6.31
N GLY A 18 -5.78 -12.05 -6.60
CA GLY A 18 -6.38 -12.88 -7.65
C GLY A 18 -7.52 -13.81 -7.24
N GLY A 19 -7.82 -13.97 -5.95
CA GLY A 19 -8.80 -14.94 -5.47
C GLY A 19 -10.12 -14.32 -5.02
N GLY A 20 -11.08 -14.15 -5.94
CA GLY A 20 -12.55 -14.25 -5.73
C GLY A 20 -13.26 -13.63 -4.50
N GLY A 21 -12.60 -12.81 -3.67
CA GLY A 21 -13.11 -12.41 -2.35
C GLY A 21 -13.87 -11.08 -2.32
N PHE A 22 -13.83 -10.28 -3.40
CA PHE A 22 -14.46 -8.96 -3.38
C PHE A 22 -16.01 -9.03 -3.29
N LEU A 23 -16.63 -10.08 -3.83
CA LEU A 23 -18.09 -10.17 -3.97
C LEU A 23 -18.76 -11.33 -3.22
N THR A 24 -17.99 -12.22 -2.59
CA THR A 24 -18.52 -13.52 -2.13
C THR A 24 -18.87 -13.54 -0.62
N GLU A 25 -18.48 -12.53 0.16
CA GLU A 25 -18.48 -12.65 1.63
C GLU A 25 -18.89 -11.38 2.38
N ILE A 26 -19.82 -10.59 1.84
CA ILE A 26 -20.33 -9.42 2.56
C ILE A 26 -21.38 -9.89 3.59
N THR A 27 -20.93 -10.45 4.70
CA THR A 27 -21.79 -10.72 5.88
C THR A 27 -21.46 -9.87 7.09
N ASP A 28 -20.25 -9.27 7.16
CA ASP A 28 -19.81 -8.43 8.28
C ASP A 28 -18.96 -7.22 7.83
N LEU A 29 -19.06 -6.11 8.55
CA LEU A 29 -18.31 -4.86 8.30
C LEU A 29 -16.81 -5.04 8.53
N GLY A 30 -16.42 -5.88 9.49
CA GLY A 30 -15.00 -6.17 9.76
C GLY A 30 -14.29 -6.81 8.57
N GLN A 31 -14.98 -7.73 7.89
CA GLN A 31 -14.45 -8.46 6.73
C GLN A 31 -14.30 -7.54 5.50
N LEU A 32 -15.24 -6.61 5.31
CA LEU A 32 -15.10 -5.56 4.28
C LEU A 32 -13.88 -4.66 4.52
N VAL A 33 -13.70 -4.19 5.75
CA VAL A 33 -12.57 -3.34 6.13
C VAL A 33 -11.25 -4.09 5.92
N SER A 34 -11.23 -5.38 6.25
CA SER A 34 -10.08 -6.24 6.08
C SER A 34 -9.62 -6.40 4.63
N ILE A 35 -10.57 -6.71 3.74
CA ILE A 35 -10.31 -6.87 2.31
C ILE A 35 -9.78 -5.56 1.72
N ILE A 36 -10.42 -4.43 2.06
CA ILE A 36 -10.01 -3.11 1.56
C ILE A 36 -8.63 -2.73 2.10
N ALA A 37 -8.40 -2.85 3.40
CA ALA A 37 -7.14 -2.47 4.04
C ALA A 37 -5.96 -3.31 3.54
N SER A 38 -6.14 -4.63 3.42
CA SER A 38 -5.13 -5.54 2.88
C SER A 38 -4.72 -5.15 1.46
N ASN A 39 -5.70 -4.92 0.58
CA ASN A 39 -5.43 -4.63 -0.82
C ASN A 39 -4.92 -3.20 -1.02
N ALA A 40 -5.34 -2.26 -0.17
CA ALA A 40 -4.92 -0.87 -0.21
C ALA A 40 -3.40 -0.71 -0.03
N ILE A 41 -2.75 -1.50 0.83
CA ILE A 41 -1.29 -1.42 1.04
C ILE A 41 -0.53 -1.78 -0.24
N VAL A 42 -0.95 -2.85 -0.91
CA VAL A 42 -0.31 -3.31 -2.14
C VAL A 42 -0.48 -2.26 -3.24
N VAL A 43 -1.70 -1.78 -3.43
CA VAL A 43 -2.02 -0.73 -4.42
C VAL A 43 -1.27 0.56 -4.09
N ALA A 44 -1.24 0.99 -2.83
CA ALA A 44 -0.54 2.19 -2.39
C ALA A 44 0.97 2.07 -2.61
N GLY A 45 1.58 0.91 -2.36
CA GLY A 45 3.00 0.67 -2.63
C GLY A 45 3.36 0.78 -4.11
N VAL A 46 2.51 0.23 -4.99
CA VAL A 46 2.69 0.35 -6.44
C VAL A 46 2.54 1.80 -6.90
N ILE A 47 1.50 2.50 -6.45
CA ILE A 47 1.28 3.91 -6.77
C ILE A 47 2.45 4.77 -6.29
N LEU A 48 2.91 4.55 -5.05
CA LEU A 48 4.04 5.26 -4.46
C LEU A 48 5.28 5.11 -5.33
N LEU A 49 5.57 3.91 -5.81
CA LEU A 49 6.71 3.66 -6.70
C LEU A 49 6.63 4.51 -7.98
N PHE A 50 5.47 4.52 -8.65
CA PHE A 50 5.28 5.33 -9.85
C PHE A 50 5.38 6.83 -9.57
N LEU A 51 4.81 7.30 -8.45
CA LEU A 51 4.92 8.71 -8.04
C LEU A 51 6.36 9.11 -7.73
N PHE A 52 7.14 8.24 -7.09
CA PHE A 52 8.55 8.47 -6.80
C PHE A 52 9.38 8.55 -8.08
N ILE A 53 9.16 7.63 -9.01
CA ILE A 53 9.82 7.64 -10.32
C ILE A 53 9.48 8.93 -11.07
N PHE A 54 8.19 9.29 -11.13
CA PHE A 54 7.73 10.51 -11.80
C PHE A 54 8.31 11.79 -11.16
N ALA A 55 8.23 11.91 -9.83
CA ALA A 55 8.78 13.03 -9.09
C ALA A 55 10.31 13.12 -9.26
N GLY A 56 11.02 11.99 -9.25
CA GLY A 56 12.46 11.93 -9.49
C GLY A 56 12.83 12.42 -10.88
N PHE A 57 12.12 11.96 -11.92
CA PHE A 57 12.32 12.47 -13.28
C PHE A 57 12.01 13.97 -13.39
N GLN A 58 10.94 14.45 -12.75
CA GLN A 58 10.58 15.86 -12.77
C GLN A 58 11.60 16.74 -12.04
N MET A 59 12.23 16.21 -10.98
CA MET A 59 13.30 16.89 -10.27
C MET A 59 14.58 17.02 -11.13
N ILE A 60 14.95 15.96 -11.86
CA ILE A 60 16.12 15.96 -12.75
C ILE A 60 15.88 16.83 -13.99
N THR A 61 14.74 16.66 -14.67
CA THR A 61 14.41 17.41 -15.90
C THR A 61 14.01 18.86 -15.62
N GLY A 62 13.60 19.17 -14.38
CA GLY A 62 13.32 20.51 -13.88
C GLY A 62 14.55 21.24 -13.34
N ALA A 63 15.76 20.68 -13.47
CA ALA A 63 16.99 21.35 -13.06
C ALA A 63 17.11 22.71 -13.77
N GLY A 64 17.10 23.80 -13.00
CA GLY A 64 17.07 25.19 -13.51
C GLY A 64 15.69 25.85 -13.55
N ASN A 65 14.59 25.14 -13.30
CA ASN A 65 13.25 25.72 -13.14
C ASN A 65 12.74 25.49 -11.69
N PRO A 66 12.69 26.55 -10.85
CA PRO A 66 12.28 26.41 -9.45
C PRO A 66 10.83 25.94 -9.29
N GLN A 67 9.94 26.27 -10.23
CA GLN A 67 8.55 25.85 -10.20
C GLN A 67 8.42 24.32 -10.35
N LYS A 68 9.18 23.74 -11.29
CA LYS A 68 9.18 22.29 -11.53
C LYS A 68 9.79 21.52 -10.37
N GLN A 69 10.84 22.05 -9.74
CA GLN A 69 11.42 21.45 -8.55
C GLN A 69 10.43 21.48 -7.38
N GLN A 70 9.77 22.60 -7.14
CA GLN A 70 8.78 22.71 -6.07
C GLN A 70 7.61 21.75 -6.28
N GLN A 71 7.14 21.60 -7.52
CA GLN A 71 6.08 20.64 -7.86
C GLN A 71 6.53 19.19 -7.63
N ALA A 72 7.75 18.82 -8.02
CA ALA A 72 8.30 17.48 -7.77
C ALA A 72 8.35 17.16 -6.26
N MET A 73 8.77 18.13 -5.44
CA MET A 73 8.80 17.99 -3.97
C MET A 73 7.40 17.87 -3.36
N GLN A 74 6.41 18.59 -3.90
CA GLN A 74 5.01 18.44 -3.48
C GLN A 74 4.46 17.06 -3.80
N ILE A 75 4.72 16.54 -5.00
CA ILE A 75 4.29 15.19 -5.38
C ILE A 75 4.93 14.14 -4.48
N MET A 76 6.23 14.27 -4.20
CA MET A 76 6.95 13.36 -3.33
C MET A 76 6.41 13.38 -1.91
N THR A 77 6.23 14.57 -1.32
CA THR A 77 5.69 14.70 0.05
C THR A 77 4.25 14.20 0.14
N ALA A 78 3.39 14.54 -0.83
CA ALA A 78 2.01 14.04 -0.87
C ALA A 78 1.96 12.51 -1.00
N GLY A 79 2.82 11.93 -1.85
CA GLY A 79 2.93 10.47 -1.99
C GLY A 79 3.35 9.79 -0.70
N ILE A 80 4.38 10.31 -0.01
CA ILE A 80 4.85 9.79 1.28
C ILE A 80 3.75 9.89 2.33
N ILE A 81 3.09 11.04 2.45
CA ILE A 81 2.01 11.25 3.43
C ILE A 81 0.86 10.26 3.17
N GLY A 82 0.43 10.11 1.91
CA GLY A 82 -0.61 9.16 1.54
C GLY A 82 -0.23 7.72 1.88
N PHE A 83 1.02 7.32 1.62
CA PHE A 83 1.49 5.98 1.97
C PHE A 83 1.53 5.75 3.48
N ILE A 84 2.04 6.72 4.25
CA ILE A 84 2.06 6.66 5.71
C ILE A 84 0.63 6.51 6.26
N LEU A 85 -0.35 7.23 5.71
CA LEU A 85 -1.74 7.12 6.13
C LEU A 85 -2.29 5.70 5.93
N VAL A 86 -2.02 5.07 4.78
CA VAL A 86 -2.46 3.69 4.51
C VAL A 86 -1.80 2.70 5.47
N VAL A 87 -0.49 2.82 5.71
CA VAL A 87 0.24 1.98 6.65
C VAL A 87 -0.26 2.19 8.08
N ALA A 88 -0.48 3.44 8.49
CA ALA A 88 -0.98 3.77 9.82
C ALA A 88 -2.39 3.18 10.05
N ALA A 89 -3.29 3.27 9.07
CA ALA A 89 -4.61 2.67 9.15
C ALA A 89 -4.51 1.16 9.38
N PHE A 90 -3.65 0.46 8.64
CA PHE A 90 -3.42 -0.97 8.83
C PHE A 90 -2.87 -1.30 10.23
N LEU A 91 -1.91 -0.53 10.72
CA LEU A 91 -1.34 -0.71 12.06
C LEU A 91 -2.38 -0.52 13.16
N ILE A 92 -3.29 0.46 13.01
CA ILE A 92 -4.38 0.69 13.95
C ILE A 92 -5.30 -0.55 14.00
N VAL A 93 -5.71 -1.09 12.85
CA VAL A 93 -6.58 -2.27 12.82
C VAL A 93 -5.87 -3.47 13.47
N ARG A 94 -4.59 -3.71 13.16
CA ARG A 94 -3.78 -4.75 13.83
C ARG A 94 -3.65 -4.56 15.33
N PHE A 95 -3.54 -3.32 15.78
CA PHE A 95 -3.46 -3.00 17.20
C PHE A 95 -4.78 -3.33 17.92
N ILE A 96 -5.90 -3.02 17.29
CA ILE A 96 -7.24 -3.36 17.79
C ILE A 96 -7.41 -4.88 17.88
N GLU A 97 -6.99 -5.63 16.85
CA GLU A 97 -7.00 -7.11 16.87
C GLU A 97 -6.21 -7.68 18.04
N ALA A 98 -4.98 -7.20 18.22
CA ALA A 98 -4.10 -7.67 19.29
C ALA A 98 -4.65 -7.36 20.69
N THR A 99 -5.38 -6.25 20.84
CA THR A 99 -5.93 -5.83 22.14
C THR A 99 -7.26 -6.52 22.45
N LEU A 100 -8.11 -6.74 21.44
CA LEU A 100 -9.43 -7.34 21.60
C LEU A 100 -9.43 -8.86 21.42
N GLY A 101 -8.36 -9.46 20.89
CA GLY A 101 -8.27 -10.89 20.60
C GLY A 101 -9.19 -11.34 19.46
N ILE A 102 -9.61 -10.41 18.60
CA ILE A 102 -10.49 -10.64 17.46
C ILE A 102 -9.65 -10.54 16.19
N THR A 103 -9.81 -11.48 15.27
CA THR A 103 -9.11 -11.47 13.98
C THR A 103 -9.94 -10.72 12.94
N ILE A 104 -9.48 -9.55 12.50
CA ILE A 104 -10.16 -8.73 11.49
C ILE A 104 -9.45 -8.87 10.13
N LEU A 105 -8.12 -8.74 10.08
CA LEU A 105 -7.26 -8.70 8.89
C LEU A 105 -6.87 -10.08 8.32
N GLY A 106 -7.67 -11.10 8.62
CA GLY A 106 -7.46 -12.49 8.22
C GLY A 106 -7.06 -13.37 9.38
#